data_AF-A0A7R9MQ01-F1
#
_entry.id   AF-A0A7R9MQ01-F1
#
_cell.length_a   1.000
_cell.length_b   1.000
_cell.length_c   1.000
_cell.angle_alpha   90.00
_cell.angle_beta   90.00
_cell.angle_gamma   90.00
#
_symmetry.space_group_name_H-M   'P 1'
#
loop_
_entity.id
_entity.type
_entity.pdbx_description
1 polymer ?
#
loop_
_entity_poly.entity_id
_entity_poly.type
_entity_poly.pdbx_seq_one_letter_code
_entity_poly.pdbx_strand_id
1 'polypeptide(L)'
;MPLFGKSSKSPYELIKSLSEALVALERGDKKADKAQEDVSKNLVLMKNMLYGTNDTEPQTDIAVAQLAQELYNSNLLLLLINNLSRIEFEAKKDVAQVFNNILRRQIGTRSPTVEYMCTKPEILFTLMDGYEKHDIALNCGSMLRECARYEALAKIMLQSDDY
;
A
#
# COMPACT_ATOMS: atom_id res chain seq x y z
N MET A 1 -32.29 -18.42 -13.57
CA MET A 1 -30.96 -18.81 -13.03
C MET A 1 -30.51 -17.71 -12.08
N PRO A 2 -30.15 -18.00 -10.83
CA PRO A 2 -29.77 -16.94 -9.89
C PRO A 2 -28.38 -16.40 -10.24
N LEU A 3 -28.34 -15.13 -10.63
CA LEU A 3 -27.16 -14.29 -10.78
C LEU A 3 -26.63 -13.89 -9.39
N PHE A 4 -25.85 -14.75 -8.75
CA PHE A 4 -25.04 -14.32 -7.60
C PHE A 4 -23.77 -13.64 -8.13
N GLY A 5 -23.89 -12.37 -8.51
CA GLY A 5 -22.72 -11.50 -8.60
C GLY A 5 -22.12 -11.39 -7.20
N LYS A 6 -20.90 -11.90 -7.00
CA LYS A 6 -20.12 -11.58 -5.81
C LYS A 6 -20.05 -10.06 -5.73
N SER A 7 -20.65 -9.43 -4.72
CA SER A 7 -20.54 -7.98 -4.55
C SER A 7 -19.05 -7.64 -4.41
N SER A 8 -18.49 -6.96 -5.39
CA SER A 8 -17.12 -6.45 -5.30
C SER A 8 -17.06 -5.49 -4.10
N LYS A 9 -16.11 -5.70 -3.18
CA LYS A 9 -15.90 -4.79 -2.05
C LYS A 9 -15.74 -3.36 -2.59
N SER A 10 -16.41 -2.40 -1.96
CA SER A 10 -16.13 -0.99 -2.25
C SER A 10 -14.71 -0.61 -1.84
N PRO A 11 -14.11 0.47 -2.39
CA PRO A 11 -12.79 0.93 -1.99
C PRO A 11 -12.68 1.14 -0.46
N TYR A 12 -13.73 1.69 0.15
CA TYR A 12 -13.82 1.92 1.59
C TYR A 12 -13.80 0.61 2.40
N GLU A 13 -14.66 -0.34 2.05
CA GLU A 13 -14.72 -1.64 2.74
C GLU A 13 -13.40 -2.43 2.58
N LEU A 14 -12.75 -2.29 1.42
CA LEU A 14 -11.48 -2.93 1.15
C LEU A 14 -10.37 -2.39 2.07
N ILE A 15 -10.21 -1.06 2.13
CA ILE A 15 -9.22 -0.40 2.99
C ILE A 15 -9.48 -0.70 4.46
N LYS A 16 -10.74 -0.64 4.89
CA LYS A 16 -11.13 -0.98 6.27
C LYS A 16 -10.78 -2.42 6.61
N SER A 17 -11.19 -3.37 5.75
CA SER A 17 -10.92 -4.80 5.95
C SER A 17 -9.44 -5.13 5.96
N LEU A 18 -8.64 -4.46 5.13
CA LEU A 18 -7.18 -4.63 5.11
C LEU A 18 -6.52 -4.06 6.37
N SER A 19 -6.96 -2.87 6.80
CA SER A 19 -6.44 -2.25 8.03
C SER A 19 -6.71 -3.11 9.26
N GLU A 20 -7.93 -3.64 9.40
CA GLU A 20 -8.31 -4.54 10.50
C GLU A 20 -7.47 -5.84 10.47
N ALA A 21 -7.23 -6.41 9.28
CA ALA A 21 -6.43 -7.62 9.12
C ALA A 21 -4.94 -7.37 9.47
N LEU A 22 -4.37 -6.22 9.09
CA LEU A 22 -3.00 -5.85 9.45
C LEU A 22 -2.84 -5.65 10.96
N VAL A 23 -3.78 -4.98 11.61
CA VAL A 23 -3.77 -4.82 13.07
C VAL A 23 -3.88 -6.17 13.79
N ALA A 24 -4.71 -7.09 13.27
CA ALA A 24 -4.80 -8.45 13.81
C ALA A 24 -3.48 -9.23 13.61
N LEU A 25 -2.82 -9.06 12.46
CA LEU A 25 -1.52 -9.66 12.18
C LEU A 25 -0.41 -9.11 13.09
N GLU A 26 -0.45 -7.82 13.40
CA GLU A 26 0.50 -7.16 14.30
C GLU A 26 0.40 -7.70 15.74
N ARG A 27 -0.84 -7.93 16.22
CA ARG A 27 -1.10 -8.47 17.56
C ARG A 27 -0.60 -9.91 17.75
N GLY A 28 -0.46 -10.69 16.68
CA GLY A 28 0.05 -12.07 16.76
C GLY A 28 -0.87 -13.03 17.51
N ASP A 29 -2.18 -12.80 17.48
CA ASP A 29 -3.17 -13.64 18.17
C ASP A 29 -3.31 -15.03 17.52
N LYS A 30 -4.04 -15.96 18.17
CA LYS A 30 -4.39 -17.31 17.64
C LYS A 30 -5.08 -17.32 16.27
N LYS A 31 -5.40 -16.16 15.70
CA LYS A 31 -6.03 -15.96 14.39
C LYS A 31 -5.03 -15.42 13.34
N ALA A 32 -3.72 -15.47 13.59
CA ALA A 32 -2.69 -14.96 12.69
C ALA A 32 -2.80 -15.54 11.27
N ASP A 33 -3.03 -16.85 11.13
CA ASP A 33 -3.19 -17.49 9.81
C ASP A 33 -4.39 -16.91 9.03
N LYS A 34 -5.49 -16.63 9.75
CA LYS A 34 -6.67 -16.02 9.14
C LYS A 34 -6.43 -14.57 8.75
N ALA A 35 -5.74 -13.82 9.60
CA ALA A 35 -5.33 -12.45 9.30
C ALA A 35 -4.41 -12.40 8.08
N GLN A 36 -3.45 -13.33 7.99
CA GLN A 36 -2.55 -13.46 6.86
C GLN A 36 -3.31 -13.71 5.55
N GLU A 37 -4.23 -14.68 5.55
CA GLU A 37 -5.08 -14.97 4.40
C GLU A 37 -5.92 -13.75 3.97
N ASP A 38 -6.48 -13.02 4.93
CA ASP A 38 -7.29 -11.84 4.66
C ASP A 38 -6.46 -10.66 4.14
N VAL A 39 -5.24 -10.46 4.65
CA VAL A 39 -4.28 -9.46 4.12
C VAL A 39 -3.98 -9.77 2.66
N SER A 40 -3.59 -11.00 2.34
CA SER A 40 -3.25 -11.41 0.97
C SER A 40 -4.41 -11.25 0.00
N LYS A 41 -5.61 -11.70 0.40
CA LYS A 41 -6.82 -11.54 -0.42
C LYS A 41 -7.14 -10.08 -0.69
N ASN A 42 -7.07 -9.23 0.33
CA ASN A 42 -7.37 -7.81 0.19
C ASN A 42 -6.31 -7.08 -0.65
N LEU A 43 -5.03 -7.44 -0.52
CA LEU A 43 -3.96 -6.87 -1.37
C LEU A 43 -4.15 -7.24 -2.84
N VAL A 44 -4.52 -8.49 -3.15
CA VAL A 44 -4.83 -8.90 -4.52
C VAL A 44 -6.03 -8.13 -5.06
N LEU A 45 -7.10 -7.96 -4.28
CA LEU A 45 -8.26 -7.18 -4.70
C LEU A 45 -7.86 -5.72 -4.98
N MET A 46 -7.05 -5.11 -4.12
CA MET A 46 -6.59 -3.73 -4.29
C MET A 46 -5.70 -3.60 -5.53
N LYS A 47 -4.79 -4.54 -5.76
CA LYS A 47 -3.98 -4.60 -6.98
C LYS A 47 -4.86 -4.72 -8.23
N ASN A 48 -5.85 -5.61 -8.22
CA ASN A 48 -6.76 -5.79 -9.35
C ASN A 48 -7.61 -4.54 -9.61
N MET A 49 -7.97 -3.77 -8.57
CA MET A 49 -8.62 -2.48 -8.77
C MET A 49 -7.74 -1.47 -9.50
N LEU A 50 -6.42 -1.49 -9.25
CA LEU A 50 -5.46 -0.54 -9.80
C LEU A 50 -4.92 -0.93 -11.19
N TYR A 51 -4.75 -2.23 -11.43
CA TYR A 51 -4.12 -2.76 -12.65
C TYR A 51 -5.08 -3.54 -13.56
N GLY A 52 -6.28 -3.86 -13.08
CA GLY A 52 -7.14 -4.82 -13.76
C GLY A 52 -6.64 -6.26 -13.61
N THR A 53 -7.26 -7.16 -14.36
CA THR A 53 -6.86 -8.56 -14.54
C THR A 53 -6.83 -8.87 -16.04
N ASN A 54 -6.52 -10.11 -16.42
CA ASN A 54 -6.58 -10.51 -17.83
C ASN A 54 -7.99 -10.36 -18.42
N ASP A 55 -9.03 -10.43 -17.58
CA ASP A 55 -10.44 -10.44 -17.99
C ASP A 55 -11.18 -9.15 -17.63
N THR A 56 -10.57 -8.25 -16.85
CA THR A 56 -11.23 -7.04 -16.32
C THR A 56 -10.31 -5.84 -16.40
N GLU A 57 -10.80 -4.71 -16.93
CA GLU A 57 -10.07 -3.45 -16.90
C GLU A 57 -9.87 -2.93 -15.46
N PRO A 58 -8.87 -2.06 -15.22
CA PRO A 58 -8.75 -1.31 -13.97
C PRO A 58 -10.06 -0.59 -13.62
N GLN A 59 -10.29 -0.37 -12.32
CA GLN A 59 -11.46 0.37 -11.89
C GLN A 59 -11.42 1.82 -12.38
N THR A 60 -12.59 2.47 -12.40
CA THR A 60 -12.73 3.86 -12.84
C THR A 60 -11.86 4.80 -12.00
N ASP A 61 -11.43 5.92 -12.58
CA ASP A 61 -10.62 6.92 -11.83
C ASP A 61 -11.32 7.42 -10.56
N ILE A 62 -12.66 7.47 -10.55
CA ILE A 62 -13.45 7.81 -9.36
C ILE A 62 -13.22 6.77 -8.24
N ALA A 63 -13.28 5.48 -8.55
CA ALA A 63 -13.05 4.42 -7.58
C ALA A 63 -11.58 4.41 -7.09
N VAL A 64 -10.63 4.68 -7.97
CA VAL A 64 -9.21 4.82 -7.60
C VAL A 64 -8.97 6.06 -6.74
N ALA A 65 -9.64 7.18 -7.01
CA ALA A 65 -9.60 8.38 -6.20
C ALA A 65 -10.14 8.12 -4.79
N GLN A 66 -11.27 7.41 -4.68
CA GLN A 66 -11.84 6.98 -3.40
C GLN A 66 -10.88 6.05 -2.65
N LEU A 67 -10.30 5.06 -3.33
CA LEU A 67 -9.31 4.16 -2.75
C LEU A 67 -8.13 4.96 -2.17
N ALA A 68 -7.54 5.85 -2.96
CA ALA A 68 -6.40 6.67 -2.55
C ALA A 68 -6.74 7.56 -1.36
N GLN A 69 -7.92 8.20 -1.37
CA GLN A 69 -8.37 9.04 -0.27
C GLN A 69 -8.49 8.25 1.04
N GLU A 70 -9.10 7.07 1.00
CA GLU A 70 -9.23 6.21 2.18
C GLU A 70 -7.87 5.70 2.66
N LEU A 71 -6.95 5.45 1.73
CA LEU A 71 -5.56 5.09 2.02
C LEU A 71 -4.84 6.17 2.85
N TYR A 72 -5.06 7.45 2.52
CA TYR A 72 -4.50 8.58 3.25
C TYR A 72 -5.16 8.77 4.62
N ASN A 73 -6.49 8.64 4.68
CA ASN A 73 -7.27 8.81 5.91
C ASN A 73 -6.92 7.75 6.96
N SER A 74 -6.67 6.51 6.52
CA SER A 74 -6.37 5.36 7.39
C SER A 74 -4.89 5.17 7.72
N ASN A 75 -3.99 6.02 7.19
CA ASN A 75 -2.54 5.82 7.29
C ASN A 75 -2.06 4.47 6.74
N LEU A 76 -2.81 3.87 5.80
CA LEU A 76 -2.57 2.48 5.41
C LEU A 76 -1.19 2.26 4.78
N LEU A 77 -0.61 3.25 4.08
CA LEU A 77 0.76 3.14 3.55
C LEU A 77 1.77 2.83 4.67
N LEU A 78 1.74 3.61 5.75
CA LEU A 78 2.65 3.43 6.87
C LEU A 78 2.39 2.08 7.56
N LEU A 79 1.11 1.72 7.76
CA LEU A 79 0.73 0.46 8.38
C LEU A 79 1.22 -0.77 7.58
N LEU A 80 1.12 -0.70 6.25
CA LEU A 80 1.62 -1.74 5.35
C LEU A 80 3.15 -1.89 5.42
N ILE A 81 3.88 -0.78 5.46
CA ILE A 81 5.35 -0.79 5.53
C ILE A 81 5.81 -1.33 6.90
N ASN A 82 5.20 -0.89 8.00
CA ASN A 82 5.50 -1.36 9.34
C ASN A 82 5.28 -2.86 9.51
N ASN A 83 4.23 -3.41 8.88
CA ASN A 83 3.92 -4.83 8.93
C ASN A 83 4.56 -5.64 7.78
N LEU A 84 5.38 -5.03 6.92
CA LEU A 84 5.85 -5.67 5.70
C LEU A 84 6.62 -6.97 5.96
N SER A 85 7.39 -7.05 7.05
CA SER A 85 8.15 -8.27 7.42
C SER A 85 7.25 -9.41 7.91
N ARG A 86 6.01 -9.11 8.32
CA ARG A 86 5.02 -10.10 8.77
C ARG A 86 4.16 -10.62 7.62
N ILE A 87 4.02 -9.85 6.55
CA ILE A 87 3.25 -10.21 5.36
C ILE A 87 3.95 -11.36 4.62
N GLU A 88 3.21 -12.29 4.05
CA GLU A 88 3.77 -13.39 3.26
C GLU A 88 4.55 -12.91 2.02
N PHE A 89 5.48 -13.74 1.57
CA PHE A 89 6.44 -13.37 0.52
C PHE A 89 5.80 -12.84 -0.77
N GLU A 90 4.77 -13.51 -1.29
CA GLU A 90 4.08 -13.07 -2.52
C GLU A 90 3.35 -11.74 -2.32
N ALA A 91 2.66 -11.59 -1.18
CA ALA A 91 1.90 -10.39 -0.87
C ALA A 91 2.80 -9.15 -0.63
N LYS A 92 4.06 -9.32 -0.18
CA LYS A 92 5.03 -8.22 -0.09
C LYS A 92 5.26 -7.53 -1.45
N LYS A 93 5.26 -8.30 -2.54
CA LYS A 93 5.40 -7.76 -3.90
C LYS A 93 4.17 -6.94 -4.29
N ASP A 94 2.98 -7.41 -3.92
CA ASP A 94 1.73 -6.69 -4.17
C ASP A 94 1.68 -5.36 -3.41
N VAL A 95 2.20 -5.31 -2.17
CA VAL A 95 2.36 -4.03 -1.42
C VAL A 95 3.21 -3.04 -2.21
N ALA A 96 4.38 -3.45 -2.69
CA ALA A 96 5.26 -2.56 -3.45
C ALA A 96 4.61 -2.09 -4.76
N GLN A 97 3.87 -2.95 -5.45
CA GLN A 97 3.14 -2.58 -6.66
C GLN A 97 2.02 -1.56 -6.38
N VAL A 98 1.19 -1.82 -5.38
CA VAL A 98 0.11 -0.90 -4.95
C VAL A 98 0.70 0.45 -4.53
N PHE A 99 1.74 0.45 -3.70
CA PHE A 99 2.43 1.65 -3.25
C PHE A 99 2.92 2.48 -4.45
N ASN A 100 3.65 1.85 -5.37
CA ASN A 100 4.22 2.53 -6.54
C ASN A 100 3.14 3.05 -7.50
N ASN A 101 2.04 2.32 -7.65
CA ASN A 101 0.90 2.75 -8.48
C ASN A 101 0.28 4.03 -7.92
N ILE A 102 -0.07 4.02 -6.63
CA ILE A 102 -0.69 5.16 -5.96
C ILE A 102 0.28 6.36 -5.96
N LEU A 103 1.57 6.14 -5.67
CA LEU A 103 2.60 7.19 -5.69
C LEU A 103 2.68 7.91 -7.05
N ARG A 104 2.54 7.16 -8.15
CA ARG A 104 2.58 7.71 -9.52
C ARG A 104 1.30 8.42 -9.93
N ARG A 105 0.23 8.35 -9.14
CA ARG A 105 -1.06 8.95 -9.48
C ARG A 105 -0.97 10.47 -9.52
N GLN A 106 -1.51 11.05 -10.60
CA GLN A 106 -1.60 12.49 -10.79
C GLN A 106 -3.06 12.93 -10.93
N ILE A 107 -3.38 14.11 -10.39
CA ILE A 107 -4.64 14.82 -10.65
C ILE A 107 -4.27 16.16 -11.26
N GLY A 108 -4.40 16.28 -12.59
CA GLY A 108 -3.82 17.39 -13.33
C GLY A 108 -2.29 17.39 -13.20
N THR A 109 -1.72 18.47 -12.69
CA THR A 109 -0.27 18.60 -12.45
C THR A 109 0.16 18.21 -11.04
N ARG A 110 -0.79 17.88 -10.15
CA ARG A 110 -0.52 17.54 -8.75
C ARG A 110 -0.32 16.05 -8.58
N SER A 111 0.54 15.68 -7.63
CA SER A 111 0.78 14.29 -7.22
C SER A 111 0.32 14.11 -5.77
N PRO A 112 -0.95 13.74 -5.52
CA PRO A 112 -1.53 13.77 -4.18
C PRO A 112 -0.79 12.90 -3.16
N THR A 113 -0.26 11.75 -3.58
CA THR A 113 0.50 10.85 -2.70
C THR A 113 1.84 11.44 -2.29
N VAL A 114 2.50 12.15 -3.20
CA VAL A 114 3.76 12.86 -2.91
C VAL A 114 3.50 13.95 -1.88
N GLU A 115 2.46 14.75 -2.09
CA GLU A 115 2.05 15.80 -1.14
C GLU A 115 1.70 15.21 0.23
N TYR A 116 0.96 14.09 0.26
CA TYR A 116 0.65 13.36 1.48
C TYR A 116 1.93 12.89 2.20
N MET A 117 2.87 12.28 1.48
CA MET A 117 4.12 11.79 2.06
C MET A 117 5.02 12.92 2.59
N CYS A 118 5.01 14.10 1.97
CA CYS A 118 5.70 15.27 2.52
C CYS A 118 5.16 15.70 3.89
N THR A 119 3.89 15.46 4.19
CA THR A 119 3.29 15.73 5.51
C THR A 119 3.55 14.61 6.52
N LYS A 120 4.03 13.44 6.07
CA LYS A 120 4.28 12.24 6.89
C LYS A 120 5.62 11.60 6.50
N PRO A 121 6.75 12.29 6.78
CA PRO A 121 8.08 11.82 6.40
C PRO A 121 8.45 10.48 7.05
N GLU A 122 7.78 10.11 8.16
CA GLU A 122 7.89 8.79 8.80
C GLU A 122 7.77 7.64 7.79
N ILE A 123 6.93 7.76 6.75
CA ILE A 123 6.81 6.75 5.69
C ILE A 123 8.15 6.49 4.99
N LEU A 124 8.91 7.56 4.71
CA LEU A 124 10.22 7.46 4.07
C LEU A 124 11.25 6.87 5.03
N PHE A 125 11.26 7.30 6.29
CA PHE A 125 12.18 6.80 7.31
C PHE A 125 11.96 5.30 7.57
N THR A 126 10.71 4.85 7.75
CA THR A 126 10.39 3.43 7.92
C THR A 126 10.82 2.59 6.70
N LEU A 127 10.72 3.14 5.49
CA LEU A 127 11.21 2.46 4.30
C LEU A 127 12.74 2.34 4.30
N MET A 128 13.47 3.36 4.75
CA MET A 128 14.93 3.35 4.86
C MET A 128 15.40 2.34 5.91
N ASP A 129 14.80 2.33 7.09
CA ASP A 129 15.04 1.34 8.14
C ASP A 129 14.77 -0.09 7.65
N GLY A 130 13.87 -0.24 6.67
CA GLY A 130 13.57 -1.51 6.03
C GLY A 130 14.78 -2.19 5.35
N TYR A 131 15.85 -1.45 5.03
CA TYR A 131 17.09 -2.05 4.51
C TYR A 131 17.82 -2.92 5.54
N GLU A 132 17.62 -2.68 6.83
CA GLU A 132 18.21 -3.50 7.90
C GLU A 132 17.57 -4.90 7.97
N LYS A 133 16.39 -5.08 7.38
CA LYS A 133 15.63 -6.32 7.38
C LYS A 133 15.78 -7.04 6.04
N HIS A 134 16.65 -8.05 6.01
CA HIS A 134 16.99 -8.80 4.79
C HIS A 134 15.78 -9.32 3.99
N ASP A 135 14.69 -9.68 4.66
CA ASP A 135 13.49 -10.29 4.06
C ASP A 135 12.56 -9.28 3.37
N ILE A 136 12.76 -7.97 3.60
CA ILE A 136 11.97 -6.88 2.98
C ILE A 136 12.82 -5.83 2.27
N ALA A 137 14.14 -5.82 2.47
CA ALA A 137 15.06 -4.81 1.93
C ALA A 137 14.87 -4.54 0.42
N LEU A 138 14.65 -5.60 -0.38
CA LEU A 138 14.41 -5.44 -1.82
C LEU A 138 13.08 -4.73 -2.15
N ASN A 139 12.04 -5.02 -1.37
CA ASN A 139 10.72 -4.39 -1.52
C ASN A 139 10.79 -2.92 -1.09
N CYS A 140 11.41 -2.64 0.06
CA CYS A 140 11.64 -1.28 0.55
C CYS A 140 12.48 -0.47 -0.44
N GLY A 141 13.56 -1.05 -0.97
CA GLY A 141 14.38 -0.40 -1.98
C GLY A 141 13.64 -0.13 -3.29
N SER A 142 12.71 -1.01 -3.69
CA SER A 142 11.85 -0.77 -4.85
C SER A 142 10.95 0.45 -4.65
N MET A 143 10.30 0.54 -3.50
CA MET A 143 9.43 1.68 -3.15
C MET A 143 10.23 2.98 -2.99
N LEU A 144 11.39 2.95 -2.30
CA LEU A 144 12.24 4.12 -2.11
C LEU A 144 12.79 4.69 -3.42
N ARG A 145 13.20 3.82 -4.36
CA ARG A 145 13.66 4.28 -5.66
C ARG A 145 12.56 4.99 -6.44
N GLU A 146 11.30 4.63 -6.24
CA GLU A 146 10.17 5.37 -6.82
C GLU A 146 9.93 6.69 -6.11
N CYS A 147 10.04 6.74 -4.78
CA CYS A 147 10.00 7.99 -4.01
C CYS A 147 11.09 8.97 -4.47
N ALA A 148 12.32 8.48 -4.69
CA ALA A 148 13.47 9.29 -5.09
C ALA A 148 13.32 9.95 -6.48
N ARG A 149 12.33 9.55 -7.29
CA ARG A 149 12.01 10.23 -8.55
C ARG A 149 11.35 11.60 -8.35
N TYR A 150 10.85 11.86 -7.15
CA TYR A 150 10.20 13.11 -6.79
C TYR A 150 11.15 13.95 -5.95
N GLU A 151 11.53 15.13 -6.46
CA GLU A 151 12.47 16.04 -5.81
C GLU A 151 12.11 16.32 -4.34
N ALA A 152 10.83 16.54 -4.05
CA ALA A 152 10.35 16.83 -2.70
C ALA A 152 10.63 15.68 -1.71
N LEU A 153 10.44 14.42 -2.14
CA LEU A 153 10.69 13.25 -1.28
C LEU A 153 12.19 12.95 -1.19
N ALA A 154 12.91 13.05 -2.30
CA ALA A 154 14.36 12.89 -2.33
C ALA A 154 15.06 13.88 -1.38
N LYS A 155 14.58 15.13 -1.35
CA LYS A 155 15.09 16.15 -0.43
C LYS A 155 14.87 15.76 1.04
N ILE A 156 13.71 15.22 1.40
CA ILE A 156 13.44 14.74 2.77
C ILE A 156 14.38 13.59 3.13
N MET A 157 14.60 12.66 2.21
CA MET A 157 15.51 11.52 2.43
C MET A 157 16.95 11.97 2.66
N LEU A 158 17.44 12.94 1.89
CA LEU A 158 18.81 13.46 1.96
C LEU A 158 19.07 14.44 3.11
N GLN A 159 18.02 14.98 3.73
CA GLN A 159 18.11 15.93 4.84
C GLN A 159 17.81 15.29 6.19
N SER A 160 17.67 13.96 6.22
CA SER A 160 17.50 13.19 7.45
C SER A 160 18.81 13.21 8.24
N ASP A 161 18.76 13.55 9.53
CA ASP A 161 19.96 13.55 10.39
C ASP A 161 20.57 12.16 10.58
N ASP A 162 19.85 11.10 10.18
CA ASP A 162 20.29 9.70 10.27
C ASP A 162 21.17 9.26 9.08
N TYR A 163 21.32 10.08 8.01
CA TYR A 163 22.08 9.74 6.80
C TYR A 163 22.82 10.91 6.13
#